data_AF-A0A834L496-F1
#
_entry.id   AF-A0A834L496-F1
#
_cell.length_a   1.000
_cell.length_b   1.000
_cell.length_c   1.000
_cell.angle_alpha   90.00
_cell.angle_beta   90.00
_cell.angle_gamma   90.00
#
_symmetry.space_group_name_H-M   'P 1'
#
loop_
_entity.id
_entity.type
_entity.pdbx_description
1 polymer ?
#
loop_
_entity_poly.entity_id
_entity_poly.type
_entity_poly.pdbx_seq_one_letter_code
_entity_poly.pdbx_strand_id
1 'polypeptide(L)'
;MVLRNAVREEAQTTALEKVIEGLMPLEDAFAKCSKGKDFFGGDTIGYLDIAFGSFLGWISGIEVVANVKMLDETKTPGLFGWAKMFRSNAAVKDVIPKTEVFVEVIKKFAARVNTDQ
;
A
#
# COMPACT_ATOMS: atom_id res chain seq x y z
N MET A 1 -24.25 20.29 7.95
CA MET A 1 -23.18 19.48 8.59
C MET A 1 -23.20 18.03 8.12
N VAL A 2 -24.35 17.34 8.16
CA VAL A 2 -24.48 15.92 7.74
C VAL A 2 -24.11 15.67 6.27
N LEU A 3 -24.61 16.48 5.32
CA LEU A 3 -24.34 16.31 3.89
C LEU A 3 -22.84 16.42 3.51
N ARG A 4 -22.08 17.25 4.23
CA ARG A 4 -20.64 17.46 3.95
C ARG A 4 -19.79 16.25 4.38
N ASN A 5 -20.17 15.61 5.48
CA ASN A 5 -19.47 14.43 5.98
C ASN A 5 -19.72 13.23 5.06
N ALA A 6 -20.97 13.01 4.64
CA ALA A 6 -21.33 11.97 3.68
C ALA A 6 -20.57 12.09 2.35
N VAL A 7 -20.53 13.29 1.76
CA VAL A 7 -19.77 13.54 0.51
C VAL A 7 -18.26 13.29 0.69
N ARG A 8 -17.70 13.54 1.88
CA ARG A 8 -16.29 13.26 2.17
C ARG A 8 -16.01 11.75 2.28
N GLU A 9 -16.86 11.02 2.99
CA GLU A 9 -16.75 9.56 3.14
C GLU A 9 -16.87 8.86 1.78
N GLU A 10 -17.79 9.32 0.93
CA GLU A 10 -17.92 8.85 -0.45
C GLU A 10 -16.64 9.11 -1.26
N ALA A 11 -16.11 10.34 -1.23
CA ALA A 11 -14.87 10.68 -1.92
C ALA A 11 -13.66 9.86 -1.45
N GLN A 12 -13.55 9.58 -0.13
CA GLN A 12 -12.51 8.71 0.43
C GLN A 12 -12.65 7.26 -0.04
N THR A 13 -13.89 6.76 -0.08
CA THR A 13 -14.20 5.40 -0.55
C THR A 13 -13.82 5.25 -2.03
N THR A 14 -14.24 6.18 -2.89
CA THR A 14 -13.88 6.18 -4.31
C THR A 14 -12.37 6.31 -4.53
N ALA A 15 -11.67 7.12 -3.72
CA ALA A 15 -10.22 7.22 -3.81
C ALA A 15 -9.54 5.89 -3.47
N LEU A 16 -10.01 5.19 -2.43
CA LEU A 16 -9.48 3.88 -2.05
C LEU A 16 -9.74 2.83 -3.13
N GLU A 17 -10.96 2.79 -3.69
CA GLU A 17 -11.32 1.88 -4.78
C GLU A 17 -10.38 2.06 -5.98
N LYS A 18 -10.11 3.31 -6.39
CA LYS A 18 -9.18 3.60 -7.49
C LYS A 18 -7.76 3.11 -7.21
N VAL A 19 -7.29 3.19 -5.96
CA VAL A 19 -5.97 2.65 -5.61
C VAL A 19 -5.97 1.13 -5.70
N ILE A 20 -7.03 0.47 -5.20
CA ILE A 20 -7.18 -0.99 -5.30
C ILE A 20 -7.23 -1.43 -6.75
N GLU A 21 -7.99 -0.73 -7.61
CA GLU A 21 -8.01 -0.99 -9.06
C GLU A 21 -6.62 -0.80 -9.68
N GLY A 22 -5.87 0.22 -9.25
CA GLY A 22 -4.50 0.46 -9.69
C GLY A 22 -3.50 -0.64 -9.32
N LEU A 23 -3.81 -1.51 -8.35
CA LEU A 23 -2.98 -2.67 -8.02
C LEU A 23 -3.14 -3.82 -9.02
N MET A 24 -4.27 -3.92 -9.72
CA MET A 24 -4.50 -5.02 -10.66
C MET A 24 -3.52 -5.01 -11.85
N PRO A 25 -3.26 -3.88 -12.53
CA PRO A 25 -2.20 -3.82 -13.56
C PRO A 25 -0.80 -4.12 -13.00
N LEU A 26 -0.57 -3.82 -11.73
CA LEU A 26 0.73 -4.06 -11.08
C LEU A 26 0.92 -5.53 -10.73
N GLU A 27 -0.15 -6.23 -10.34
CA GLU A 27 -0.18 -7.69 -10.18
C GLU A 27 0.12 -8.39 -11.52
N ASP A 28 -0.52 -7.95 -12.60
CA ASP A 28 -0.23 -8.45 -13.95
C ASP A 28 1.22 -8.17 -14.37
N ALA A 29 1.74 -6.98 -14.05
CA ALA A 29 3.12 -6.63 -14.31
C ALA A 29 4.08 -7.50 -13.49
N PHE A 30 3.75 -7.78 -12.22
CA PHE A 30 4.55 -8.66 -11.37
C PHE A 30 4.66 -10.06 -11.99
N ALA A 31 3.53 -10.68 -12.37
CA ALA A 31 3.52 -12.00 -12.98
C ALA A 31 4.39 -12.08 -14.26
N LYS A 32 4.38 -11.02 -15.08
CA LYS A 32 5.17 -10.95 -16.33
C LYS A 32 6.65 -10.69 -16.09
N CYS A 33 6.97 -9.75 -15.19
CA CYS A 33 8.33 -9.33 -14.92
C CYS A 33 9.11 -10.34 -14.07
N SER A 34 8.47 -10.90 -13.04
CA SER A 34 9.12 -11.82 -12.11
C SER A 34 9.41 -13.18 -12.74
N LYS A 35 8.63 -13.58 -13.75
CA LYS A 35 8.72 -14.92 -14.39
C LYS A 35 8.64 -16.05 -13.35
N GLY A 36 7.82 -15.86 -12.32
CA GLY A 36 7.63 -16.82 -11.23
C GLY A 36 8.68 -16.74 -10.12
N LYS A 37 9.48 -15.67 -10.08
CA LYS A 37 10.43 -15.39 -9.00
C LYS A 37 9.84 -14.46 -7.94
N ASP A 38 10.59 -14.26 -6.87
CA ASP A 38 10.13 -13.53 -5.67
C ASP A 38 10.03 -12.01 -5.88
N PHE A 39 10.76 -11.46 -6.85
CA PHE A 39 10.88 -10.02 -7.08
C PHE A 39 10.52 -9.63 -8.52
N PHE A 40 10.14 -8.37 -8.74
CA PHE A 40 10.01 -7.82 -10.10
C PHE A 40 11.35 -7.89 -10.86
N GLY A 41 12.47 -7.76 -10.13
CA GLY A 41 13.82 -7.98 -10.64
C GLY A 41 14.21 -9.46 -10.86
N GLY A 42 13.30 -10.41 -10.64
CA GLY A 42 13.58 -11.84 -10.73
C GLY A 42 14.06 -12.39 -9.38
N ASP A 43 15.29 -12.91 -9.34
CA ASP A 43 15.86 -13.54 -8.14
C ASP A 43 16.31 -12.51 -7.07
N THR A 44 16.40 -11.23 -7.43
CA THR A 44 16.87 -10.16 -6.53
C THR A 44 16.03 -8.91 -6.67
N ILE A 45 16.05 -8.06 -5.63
CA ILE A 45 15.38 -6.75 -5.62
C ILE A 45 15.92 -5.90 -6.78
N GLY A 46 15.01 -5.53 -7.69
CA GLY A 46 15.27 -4.62 -8.79
C GLY A 46 14.68 -3.23 -8.59
N TYR A 47 14.69 -2.43 -9.64
CA TYR A 47 14.19 -1.05 -9.60
C TYR A 47 12.72 -0.95 -9.19
N LEU A 48 11.85 -1.77 -9.79
CA LEU A 48 10.42 -1.71 -9.52
C LEU A 48 10.08 -2.21 -8.10
N ASP A 49 10.85 -3.17 -7.59
CA ASP A 49 10.75 -3.60 -6.19
C ASP A 49 11.02 -2.45 -5.22
N ILE A 50 12.06 -1.65 -5.47
CA ILE A 50 12.40 -0.50 -4.62
C ILE A 50 11.33 0.59 -4.73
N ALA A 51 10.95 0.93 -5.97
CA ALA A 51 9.97 1.98 -6.24
C ALA A 51 8.63 1.67 -5.56
N PHE A 52 8.08 0.47 -5.78
CA PHE A 52 6.81 0.08 -5.18
C PHE A 52 6.96 -0.25 -3.68
N GLY A 53 8.05 -0.92 -3.30
CA GLY A 53 8.34 -1.31 -1.92
C GLY A 53 8.45 -0.12 -0.96
N SER A 54 8.88 1.05 -1.45
CA SER A 54 8.91 2.29 -0.67
C SER A 54 7.53 2.72 -0.13
N PHE A 55 6.44 2.27 -0.76
CA PHE A 55 5.07 2.58 -0.33
C PHE A 55 4.49 1.58 0.66
N LEU A 56 5.15 0.42 0.91
CA LEU A 56 4.57 -0.63 1.75
C LEU A 56 4.28 -0.17 3.19
N GLY A 57 5.11 0.71 3.74
CA GLY A 57 4.85 1.32 5.05
C GLY A 57 3.56 2.14 5.08
N TRP A 58 3.35 2.97 4.06
CA TRP A 58 2.14 3.78 3.89
C TRP A 58 0.90 2.92 3.65
N ILE A 59 1.00 1.89 2.80
CA ILE A 59 -0.08 0.93 2.55
C ILE A 59 -0.54 0.30 3.88
N SER A 60 0.39 -0.23 4.68
CA SER A 60 0.02 -0.82 5.98
C SER A 60 -0.61 0.19 6.94
N GLY A 61 -0.15 1.46 6.92
CA GLY A 61 -0.77 2.52 7.70
C GLY A 61 -2.20 2.83 7.27
N ILE A 62 -2.46 2.89 5.96
CA ILE A 62 -3.79 3.14 5.38
C ILE A 62 -4.73 1.97 5.68
N GLU A 63 -4.28 0.72 5.52
CA GLU A 63 -5.05 -0.48 5.85
C GLU A 63 -5.55 -0.45 7.30
N VAL A 64 -4.70 -0.03 8.26
CA VAL A 64 -5.08 0.12 9.67
C VAL A 64 -6.07 1.28 9.89
N VAL A 65 -5.82 2.45 9.30
CA VAL A 65 -6.65 3.65 9.53
C VAL A 65 -8.03 3.53 8.88
N ALA A 66 -8.09 2.98 7.66
CA ALA A 66 -9.33 2.83 6.90
C ALA A 66 -10.00 1.45 7.10
N ASN A 67 -9.37 0.55 7.87
CA ASN A 67 -9.83 -0.82 8.12
C ASN A 67 -10.14 -1.58 6.82
N VAL A 68 -9.18 -1.56 5.89
CA VAL A 68 -9.28 -2.15 4.55
C VAL A 68 -8.08 -3.05 4.27
N LYS A 69 -8.18 -3.87 3.23
CA LYS A 69 -7.06 -4.64 2.69
C LYS A 69 -6.77 -4.16 1.27
N MET A 70 -5.56 -3.66 1.04
CA MET A 70 -5.12 -3.21 -0.26
C MET A 70 -4.37 -4.33 -0.98
N LEU A 71 -3.36 -4.92 -0.33
CA LEU A 71 -2.69 -6.12 -0.81
C LEU A 71 -3.39 -7.34 -0.22
N ASP A 72 -4.25 -7.97 -1.03
CA ASP A 72 -5.09 -9.08 -0.61
C ASP A 72 -4.62 -10.38 -1.26
N GLU A 73 -4.59 -11.46 -0.47
CA GLU A 73 -4.13 -12.79 -0.91
C GLU A 73 -5.00 -13.38 -2.03
N THR A 74 -6.27 -12.96 -2.13
CA THR A 74 -7.19 -13.46 -3.16
C THR A 74 -7.20 -12.60 -4.41
N LYS A 75 -7.08 -11.26 -4.25
CA LYS A 75 -7.15 -10.31 -5.36
C LYS A 75 -5.80 -10.04 -6.01
N THR A 76 -4.75 -9.98 -5.21
CA THR A 76 -3.37 -9.66 -5.62
C THR A 76 -2.39 -10.68 -5.00
N PRO A 77 -2.52 -11.98 -5.30
CA PRO A 77 -1.74 -13.04 -4.66
C PRO A 77 -0.22 -12.88 -4.84
N GLY A 78 0.22 -12.47 -6.03
CA GLY A 78 1.62 -12.24 -6.37
C GLY A 78 2.20 -11.07 -5.60
N LEU A 79 1.53 -9.91 -5.61
CA LEU A 79 1.96 -8.74 -4.82
C LEU A 79 1.90 -9.01 -3.31
N PHE A 80 0.93 -9.80 -2.85
CA PHE A 80 0.86 -10.20 -1.45
C PHE A 80 2.06 -11.06 -1.03
N GLY A 81 2.46 -12.03 -1.85
CA GLY A 81 3.67 -12.83 -1.63
C GLY A 81 4.94 -11.99 -1.73
N TRP A 82 5.06 -11.19 -2.79
CA TRP A 82 6.15 -10.25 -3.02
C TRP A 82 6.38 -9.31 -1.83
N ALA A 83 5.32 -8.71 -1.27
CA ALA A 83 5.44 -7.78 -0.16
C ALA A 83 6.05 -8.43 1.09
N LYS A 84 5.71 -9.71 1.35
CA LYS A 84 6.32 -10.49 2.45
C LYS A 84 7.80 -10.74 2.20
N MET A 85 8.16 -11.13 0.98
CA MET A 85 9.56 -11.38 0.60
C MET A 85 10.39 -10.11 0.62
N PHE A 86 9.86 -9.00 0.10
CA PHE A 86 10.51 -7.69 0.09
C PHE A 86 10.79 -7.20 1.51
N ARG A 87 9.80 -7.24 2.41
CA ARG A 87 9.96 -6.85 3.81
C ARG A 87 10.96 -7.71 4.58
N SER A 88 11.08 -8.99 4.21
CA SER A 88 11.97 -9.94 4.88
C SER A 88 13.42 -9.86 4.36
N ASN A 89 13.65 -9.18 3.25
CA ASN A 89 14.97 -9.04 2.66
C ASN A 89 15.92 -8.29 3.61
N ALA A 90 17.16 -8.76 3.71
CA ALA A 90 18.17 -8.17 4.60
C ALA A 90 18.43 -6.67 4.36
N ALA A 91 18.29 -6.20 3.11
CA ALA A 91 18.46 -4.79 2.77
C ALA A 91 17.27 -3.90 3.18
N VAL A 92 16.11 -4.50 3.49
CA VAL A 92 14.84 -3.79 3.66
C VAL A 92 14.31 -3.87 5.09
N LYS A 93 14.46 -5.03 5.75
CA LYS A 93 13.80 -5.35 7.03
C LYS A 93 13.99 -4.31 8.14
N ASP A 94 15.12 -3.60 8.13
CA ASP A 94 15.49 -2.63 9.16
C ASP A 94 15.28 -1.16 8.73
N VAL A 95 14.90 -0.90 7.46
CA VAL A 95 14.76 0.47 6.93
C VAL A 95 13.32 0.94 6.77
N ILE A 96 12.35 0.03 6.68
CA ILE A 96 10.93 0.39 6.67
C ILE A 96 10.49 0.60 8.13
N PRO A 97 10.04 1.81 8.53
CA PRO A 97 9.51 2.03 9.87
C PRO A 97 8.34 1.11 10.19
N LYS A 98 8.09 0.89 11.48
CA LYS A 98 6.92 0.13 11.92
C LYS A 98 5.62 0.82 11.50
N THR A 99 4.58 0.02 11.27
CA THR A 99 3.27 0.49 10.80
C THR A 99 2.70 1.61 11.67
N GLU A 100 2.93 1.57 12.98
CA GLU A 100 2.43 2.56 13.94
C GLU A 100 2.91 3.99 13.62
N VAL A 101 4.15 4.13 13.13
CA VAL A 101 4.71 5.43 12.73
C VAL A 101 3.89 6.03 11.59
N PHE A 102 3.54 5.21 10.59
CA PHE A 102 2.73 5.65 9.45
C PHE A 102 1.29 5.97 9.88
N VAL A 103 0.70 5.15 10.76
CA VAL A 103 -0.63 5.40 11.33
C VAL A 103 -0.68 6.76 12.05
N GLU A 104 0.32 7.06 12.87
CA GLU A 104 0.41 8.35 13.56
C GLU A 104 0.51 9.52 12.58
N VAL A 105 1.35 9.39 11.54
CA VAL A 105 1.54 10.44 10.54
C VAL A 105 0.25 10.67 9.75
N ILE A 106 -0.42 9.60 9.29
CA ILE A 106 -1.71 9.67 8.57
C ILE A 106 -2.76 10.37 9.44
N LYS A 107 -2.90 9.97 10.73
CA LYS A 107 -3.85 10.61 11.66
C LYS A 107 -3.54 12.09 11.88
N LYS A 108 -2.26 12.46 12.01
CA LYS A 108 -1.84 13.87 12.14
C LYS A 108 -2.22 14.68 10.91
N PHE A 109 -2.00 14.16 9.70
CA PHE A 109 -2.42 14.83 8.47
C PHE A 109 -3.94 14.93 8.34
N ALA A 110 -4.68 13.86 8.64
CA ALA A 110 -6.14 13.88 8.63
C ALA A 110 -6.70 14.91 9.62
N ALA A 111 -6.13 15.01 10.82
CA ALA A 111 -6.53 16.00 11.82
C ALA A 111 -6.27 17.44 11.34
N ARG A 112 -5.14 17.71 10.67
CA ARG A 112 -4.83 19.05 10.12
C ARG A 112 -5.80 19.47 9.03
N VAL A 113 -6.15 18.55 8.12
CA VAL A 113 -7.17 18.77 7.09
C VAL A 113 -8.56 19.05 7.70
N ASN A 114 -8.80 18.58 8.93
CA ASN A 114 -10.03 18.86 9.66
C ASN A 114 -9.99 20.14 10.51
N THR A 115 -8.82 20.69 10.83
CA THR A 115 -8.67 21.92 11.64
C THR A 115 -8.48 23.19 10.83
N ASP A 116 -8.04 23.11 9.57
CA ASP A 116 -7.95 24.26 8.65
C ASP A 116 -9.29 24.56 7.92
N GLN A 117 -10.43 24.12 8.48
CA GLN A 117 -11.79 24.28 7.92
C GLN A 117 -12.84 24.68 8.95
#